data_AF-A0A349W1N2-F1
#
_entry.id   AF-A0A349W1N2-F1
#
_cell.length_a   1.000
_cell.length_b   1.000
_cell.length_c   1.000
_cell.angle_alpha   90.00
_cell.angle_beta   90.00
_cell.angle_gamma   90.00
#
_symmetry.space_group_name_H-M   'P 1'
#
loop_
_entity.id
_entity.type
_entity.pdbx_description
1 polymer ?
#
loop_
_entity_poly.entity_id
_entity_poly.type
_entity_poly.pdbx_seq_one_letter_code
_entity_poly.pdbx_strand_id
1 'polypeptide(L)'
;MATNKKCRETGKVIFASWIEARLVMLDIKWNYFFKRDETGRRIKHRQGQPVQRRAYYCTYCRGYHLTKWKKSNFNSYTEKKWRKDKGEENSDL
;
A
#
# COMPACT_ATOMS: atom_id res chain seq x y z
N MET A 1 10.91 14.01 -12.50
CA MET A 1 10.47 14.68 -11.25
C MET A 1 8.96 14.54 -11.20
N ALA A 2 8.41 13.78 -10.24
CA ALA A 2 6.97 13.54 -10.17
C ALA A 2 6.23 14.87 -10.00
N THR A 3 5.33 15.20 -10.92
CA THR A 3 4.52 16.42 -10.79
C THR A 3 3.66 16.30 -9.53
N ASN A 4 3.66 17.32 -8.66
CA ASN A 4 2.80 17.39 -7.47
C ASN A 4 1.28 17.39 -7.79
N LYS A 5 0.92 17.21 -9.07
CA LYS A 5 -0.46 17.12 -9.57
C LYS A 5 -1.07 15.77 -9.18
N LYS A 6 -2.27 15.84 -8.62
CA LYS A 6 -3.10 14.67 -8.31
C LYS A 6 -4.15 14.52 -9.41
N CYS A 7 -4.47 13.29 -9.75
CA CYS A 7 -5.60 12.96 -10.63
C CYS A 7 -6.89 13.35 -9.92
N ARG A 8 -7.72 14.13 -10.60
CA ARG A 8 -9.03 14.57 -10.08
C ARG A 8 -9.94 13.39 -9.73
N GLU A 9 -9.96 12.37 -10.59
CA GLU A 9 -10.84 11.22 -10.45
C GLU A 9 -10.42 10.24 -9.35
N THR A 10 -9.12 9.95 -9.28
CA THR A 10 -8.61 8.91 -8.37
C THR A 10 -7.96 9.47 -7.11
N GLY A 11 -7.69 10.78 -7.06
CA GLY A 11 -6.93 11.44 -5.98
C GLY A 11 -5.48 10.97 -5.86
N LYS A 12 -4.97 10.21 -6.84
CA LYS A 12 -3.62 9.63 -6.85
C LYS A 12 -2.63 10.60 -7.49
N VAL A 13 -1.36 10.53 -7.08
CA VAL A 13 -0.28 11.29 -7.71
C VAL A 13 -0.13 10.82 -9.15
N ILE A 14 -0.03 11.77 -10.07
CA ILE A 14 0.17 11.50 -11.50
C ILE A 14 1.66 11.40 -11.78
N PHE A 15 2.08 10.29 -12.38
CA PHE A 15 3.40 10.12 -12.96
C PHE A 15 3.33 10.30 -14.48
N ALA A 16 4.29 11.02 -15.05
CA ALA A 16 4.31 11.31 -16.48
C ALA A 16 4.71 10.07 -17.30
N SER A 17 5.55 9.20 -16.75
CA SER A 17 5.96 7.95 -17.39
C SER A 17 5.78 6.73 -16.49
N TRP A 18 5.69 5.57 -17.12
CA TRP A 18 5.66 4.29 -16.41
C TRP A 18 6.96 4.02 -15.64
N ILE A 19 8.10 4.45 -16.19
CA ILE A 19 9.42 4.32 -15.56
C ILE A 19 9.44 5.12 -14.25
N GLU A 20 8.99 6.38 -14.26
CA GLU A 20 8.90 7.20 -13.05
C GLU A 20 8.01 6.55 -11.98
N ALA A 21 6.83 6.06 -12.39
CA ALA A 21 5.93 5.36 -11.48
C ALA A 21 6.61 4.11 -10.87
N ARG A 22 7.36 3.34 -11.68
CA ARG A 22 8.10 2.15 -11.22
C ARG A 22 9.24 2.50 -10.27
N LEU A 23 10.00 3.56 -10.53
CA LEU A 23 11.08 4.00 -9.66
C LEU A 23 10.55 4.37 -8.28
N VAL A 24 9.45 5.13 -8.22
CA VAL A 24 8.81 5.47 -6.94
C VAL A 24 8.23 4.23 -6.25
N MET A 25 7.67 3.29 -7.00
CA MET A 25 7.23 2.00 -6.45
C MET A 25 8.39 1.22 -5.81
N LEU A 26 9.55 1.18 -6.45
CA LEU A 26 10.75 0.49 -5.95
C LEU A 26 11.32 1.20 -4.73
N ASP A 27 11.42 2.52 -4.75
CA ASP A 27 11.84 3.33 -3.61
C ASP A 27 10.96 3.07 -2.37
N ILE A 28 9.64 3.04 -2.55
CA ILE A 28 8.71 2.67 -1.47
C ILE A 28 9.01 1.25 -0.98
N LYS A 29 9.16 0.26 -1.88
CA LYS A 29 9.45 -1.12 -1.46
C LYS A 29 10.76 -1.22 -0.68
N TRP A 30 11.79 -0.50 -1.13
CA TRP A 30 13.10 -0.44 -0.48
C TRP A 30 13.00 0.16 0.91
N ASN A 31 12.35 1.31 1.04
CA ASN A 31 12.12 1.98 2.32
C ASN A 31 11.38 1.08 3.33
N TYR A 32 10.46 0.22 2.89
CA TYR A 32 9.78 -0.73 3.77
C TYR A 32 10.56 -2.04 4.02
N PHE A 33 11.55 -2.37 3.18
CA PHE A 33 12.37 -3.57 3.38
C PHE A 33 13.27 -3.45 4.61
N PHE A 34 13.79 -2.24 4.85
CA PHE A 34 14.67 -1.95 5.99
C PHE A 34 13.92 -1.48 7.24
N LYS A 35 12.61 -1.22 7.15
CA LYS A 35 11.81 -0.85 8.32
C LYS A 35 11.71 -2.01 9.30
N ARG A 36 12.11 -1.73 10.54
CA ARG A 36 11.92 -2.59 11.71
C ARG A 36 10.80 -2.03 12.57
N ASP A 37 10.19 -2.88 13.39
CA ASP A 37 9.25 -2.42 14.41
C ASP A 37 9.98 -1.72 15.57
N GLU A 38 9.23 -1.16 16.52
CA GLU A 38 9.76 -0.49 17.72
C GLU A 38 10.61 -1.44 18.60
N THR A 39 10.44 -2.75 18.42
CA THR A 39 11.23 -3.80 19.11
C THR A 39 12.46 -4.26 18.30
N GLY A 40 12.74 -3.62 17.16
CA GLY A 40 13.87 -3.93 16.29
C GLY A 40 13.70 -5.20 15.44
N ARG A 41 12.51 -5.82 15.42
CA ARG A 41 12.22 -7.01 14.63
C ARG A 41 11.80 -6.63 13.21
N ARG A 42 12.04 -7.55 12.28
CA ARG A 42 11.62 -7.40 10.88
C ARG A 42 10.09 -7.42 10.78
N ILE A 43 9.51 -6.37 10.20
CA ILE A 43 8.07 -6.30 9.94
C ILE A 43 7.69 -7.36 8.90
N LYS A 44 6.80 -8.28 9.27
CA LYS A 44 6.32 -9.32 8.35
C LYS A 44 5.40 -8.74 7.28
N HIS A 45 5.40 -9.36 6.10
CA HIS A 45 4.46 -9.05 5.03
C HIS A 45 3.02 -9.18 5.55
N ARG A 46 2.18 -8.15 5.32
CA ARG A 46 0.79 -8.00 5.84
C ARG A 46 0.64 -7.67 7.34
N GLN A 47 1.73 -7.53 8.10
CA GLN A 47 1.74 -7.08 9.52
C GLN A 47 2.35 -5.68 9.71
N GLY A 48 2.43 -4.89 8.65
CA GLY A 48 2.88 -3.48 8.67
C GLY A 48 3.55 -3.08 7.35
N GLN A 49 4.00 -4.08 6.58
CA GLN A 49 4.51 -3.88 5.24
C GLN A 49 3.35 -3.67 4.25
N PRO A 50 3.39 -2.63 3.39
CA PRO A 50 2.37 -2.42 2.38
C PRO A 50 2.33 -3.60 1.41
N VAL A 51 1.13 -4.08 1.09
CA VAL A 51 0.91 -5.10 0.05
C VAL A 51 1.50 -4.61 -1.28
N GLN A 52 1.85 -5.57 -2.15
CA GLN A 52 2.42 -5.35 -3.47
C GLN A 52 1.75 -4.17 -4.20
N ARG A 53 2.49 -3.06 -4.33
CA ARG A 53 2.11 -1.92 -5.18
C ARG A 53 2.43 -2.23 -6.63
N ARG A 54 1.60 -1.76 -7.55
CA ARG A 54 1.78 -1.87 -9.00
C ARG A 54 1.56 -0.49 -9.63
N ALA A 55 2.36 -0.18 -10.64
CA ALA A 55 2.12 0.97 -11.53
C ALA A 55 1.11 0.56 -12.60
N TYR A 56 0.12 1.41 -12.87
CA TYR A 56 -0.88 1.19 -13.90
C TYR A 56 -1.23 2.51 -14.62
N TYR A 57 -1.64 2.40 -15.88
CA TYR A 57 -2.06 3.55 -16.67
C TYR A 57 -3.47 3.99 -16.29
N CYS A 58 -3.69 5.30 -16.18
CA CYS A 58 -4.99 5.89 -15.94
C CYS A 58 -5.50 6.59 -17.19
N THR A 59 -6.63 6.11 -17.70
CA THR A 59 -7.30 6.65 -18.89
C THR A 59 -7.81 8.09 -18.69
N TYR A 60 -8.23 8.44 -17.48
CA TYR A 60 -8.79 9.77 -17.16
C TYR A 60 -7.76 10.90 -17.20
N CYS A 61 -6.58 10.70 -16.60
CA CYS A 61 -5.53 11.73 -16.57
C CYS A 61 -4.41 11.49 -17.58
N ARG A 62 -4.54 10.45 -18.41
CA ARG A 62 -3.54 10.00 -19.40
C ARG A 62 -2.13 9.81 -18.82
N GLY A 63 -2.04 9.48 -17.54
CA GLY A 63 -0.79 9.31 -16.81
C GLY A 63 -0.73 7.99 -16.06
N TYR A 64 0.35 7.76 -15.33
CA TYR A 64 0.55 6.53 -14.56
C TYR A 64 0.30 6.77 -13.08
N HIS A 65 -0.32 5.81 -12.41
CA HIS A 65 -0.62 5.83 -10.98
C HIS A 65 -0.07 4.59 -10.28
N LEU A 66 0.13 4.70 -8.96
CA LEU A 66 0.37 3.55 -8.11
C LEU A 66 -0.93 3.06 -7.48
N THR A 67 -1.09 1.73 -7.39
CA THR A 67 -2.13 1.14 -6.55
C THR A 67 -1.91 1.58 -5.10
N LYS A 68 -2.95 2.15 -4.47
CA LYS A 68 -2.96 2.47 -3.04
C LYS A 68 -3.69 1.37 -2.30
N TRP A 69 -3.18 1.01 -1.13
CA TRP A 69 -3.95 0.32 -0.11
C TRP A 69 -4.46 1.37 0.88
N LYS A 70 -5.75 1.34 1.24
CA LYS A 70 -6.32 2.22 2.27
C LYS A 70 -5.92 1.71 3.67
N LYS A 71 -5.76 2.59 4.66
CA LYS A 71 -5.43 2.23 6.06
C LYS A 71 -6.43 1.22 6.65
N SER A 72 -7.70 1.30 6.24
CA SER A 72 -8.76 0.33 6.57
C SER A 72 -8.42 -1.11 6.20
N ASN A 73 -7.72 -1.32 5.08
CA ASN A 73 -7.40 -2.66 4.60
C ASN A 73 -6.28 -3.30 5.44
N PHE A 74 -5.38 -2.49 6.02
CA PHE A 74 -4.38 -2.94 6.99
C PHE A 74 -5.03 -3.39 8.29
N ASN A 75 -6.00 -2.61 8.80
CA ASN A 75 -6.73 -2.92 10.02
C ASN A 75 -7.51 -4.23 9.94
N SER A 76 -7.98 -4.65 8.77
CA SER A 76 -8.76 -5.90 8.66
C SER A 76 -7.97 -7.16 9.06
N TYR A 77 -6.65 -7.19 8.86
CA TYR A 77 -5.82 -8.33 9.25
C TYR A 77 -5.43 -8.28 10.73
N THR A 78 -5.11 -7.09 11.25
CA THR A 78 -4.85 -6.91 12.68
C THR A 78 -6.12 -7.13 13.50
N GLU A 79 -7.29 -6.63 13.08
CA GLU A 79 -8.58 -6.93 13.70
C GLU A 79 -8.92 -8.41 13.62
N LYS A 80 -8.79 -9.08 12.45
CA LYS A 80 -9.05 -10.53 12.37
C LYS A 80 -8.16 -11.32 13.31
N LYS A 81 -6.87 -10.95 13.38
CA LYS A 81 -5.94 -11.58 14.33
C LYS A 81 -6.33 -11.27 15.78
N TRP A 82 -6.65 -10.02 16.10
CA TRP A 82 -7.08 -9.60 17.44
C TRP A 82 -8.36 -10.30 17.90
N ARG A 83 -9.37 -10.41 17.02
CA ARG A 83 -10.63 -11.14 17.28
C ARG A 83 -10.36 -12.62 17.49
N LYS A 84 -9.49 -13.23 16.67
CA LYS A 84 -9.07 -14.63 16.84
C LYS A 84 -8.33 -14.85 18.16
N ASP A 85 -7.40 -13.96 18.51
CA ASP A 85 -6.63 -14.02 19.76
C ASP A 85 -7.53 -13.78 21.00
N LYS A 86 -8.69 -13.11 20.84
CA LYS A 86 -9.73 -12.95 21.86
C LYS A 86 -10.78 -14.07 21.91
N GLY A 87 -10.70 -15.06 21.02
CA GLY A 87 -11.68 -16.16 20.96
C GLY A 87 -13.03 -15.79 20.35
N GLU A 88 -13.15 -14.64 19.68
CA GLU A 88 -14.35 -14.24 18.93
C GLU A 88 -14.31 -14.88 17.53
N GLU A 89 -14.50 -16.19 17.47
CA GLU A 89 -14.86 -16.87 16.23
C GLU A 89 -16.34 -16.58 15.98
N ASN A 90 -16.66 -15.85 14.91
CA ASN A 90 -18.04 -15.86 14.42
C ASN A 90 -18.26 -17.27 13.87
N SER A 91 -18.96 -18.09 14.66
CA SER A 91 -19.82 -19.13 14.11
C SER A 91 -20.88 -18.41 13.27
N ASP A 92 -20.70 -18.34 11.96
CA ASP A 92 -21.82 -18.19 11.00
C ASP A 92 -21.30 -18.41 9.58
N LEU A 93 -21.59 -19.64 9.10
CA LEU A 93 -21.88 -20.09 7.73
C LEU A 93 -20.91 -19.75 6.59
#